data_AF-A0A945FKH6-F1
#
_entry.id   AF-A0A945FKH6-F1
#
_cell.length_a   1.000
_cell.length_b   1.000
_cell.length_c   1.000
_cell.angle_alpha   90.00
_cell.angle_beta   90.00
_cell.angle_gamma   90.00
#
_symmetry.space_group_name_H-M   'P 1'
#
loop_
_entity.id
_entity.type
_entity.pdbx_description
1 polymer ?
#
loop_
_entity_poly.entity_id
_entity_poly.type
_entity_poly.pdbx_seq_one_letter_code
_entity_poly.pdbx_strand_id
1 'polypeptide(L)'
;MPLKDTIQHAQNNAADLEHIYRQAITDGETHAFKEAIEQCIVDQPQHALFLAWAYRLDLLPTGDTLETHTAQNKHWQKAIGISMMLGFLFLLLSGNHPPVPFPNPEHAPFWLGWSPILALAILSFLSTKTDSRHHTLWGIIIAAIGTLMAFLFWGYSDTITILVALHLPFVIWASVGICVVQKHNNPATQFHAFSVKSVETILTGGIYFGAFMIFLMLTYGIFNAMDIQFSDHTMQKAIAWSIGTISLLALASVYNPSTSPTAQNWTSGLTRLLLPLTLGVLAIYIFYFIPAYFWRPFEERNVLIIYNATIMAILVLVALSVAYTDGQTLRQQTLLRHALHVLCILTGLLNLYALSAIIYRTYTYGLTPNRYAVLGWNVITLLMLVVIIITIWRAQPKTWALKLRESLARISIFAIVWALWILLILPLSFY
;
A
#
# COMPACT_ATOMS: atom_id res chain seq x y z
N MET A 1 33.01 6.58 -37.77
CA MET A 1 32.93 8.04 -37.58
C MET A 1 32.34 8.26 -36.19
N PRO A 2 32.85 9.20 -35.37
CA PRO A 2 32.23 9.53 -34.09
C PRO A 2 30.74 9.85 -34.28
N LEU A 3 29.88 9.37 -33.38
CA LEU A 3 28.42 9.59 -33.48
C LEU A 3 28.06 11.08 -33.58
N LYS A 4 28.82 11.93 -32.87
CA LYS A 4 28.77 13.40 -32.94
C LYS A 4 28.96 13.91 -34.35
N ASP A 5 29.99 13.47 -35.06
CA ASP A 5 30.30 13.94 -36.42
C ASP A 5 29.18 13.55 -37.39
N THR A 6 28.60 12.35 -37.23
CA THR A 6 27.47 11.89 -38.04
C THR A 6 26.21 12.73 -37.81
N ILE A 7 25.92 13.08 -36.55
CA ILE A 7 24.81 13.97 -36.17
C ILE A 7 25.04 15.39 -36.69
N GLN A 8 26.28 15.87 -36.65
CA GLN A 8 26.66 17.19 -37.14
C GLN A 8 26.57 17.30 -38.67
N HIS A 9 26.87 16.23 -39.41
CA HIS A 9 26.62 16.18 -40.86
C HIS A 9 25.12 16.20 -41.19
N ALA A 10 24.28 15.64 -40.31
CA ALA A 10 22.83 15.66 -40.45
C ALA A 10 22.17 16.96 -39.96
N GLN A 11 22.92 17.99 -39.55
CA GLN A 11 22.40 19.20 -38.91
C GLN A 11 21.27 19.89 -39.70
N ASN A 12 21.27 19.81 -41.04
CA ASN A 12 20.26 20.43 -41.90
C ASN A 12 19.20 19.44 -42.44
N ASN A 13 19.24 18.16 -42.04
CA ASN A 13 18.31 17.14 -42.52
C ASN A 13 17.65 16.39 -41.36
N ALA A 14 16.40 16.78 -41.07
CA ALA A 14 15.60 16.17 -40.00
C ALA A 14 15.34 14.67 -40.21
N ALA A 15 15.25 14.20 -41.46
CA ALA A 15 15.00 12.80 -41.77
C ALA A 15 16.21 11.92 -41.41
N ASP A 16 17.42 12.39 -41.74
CA ASP A 16 18.66 11.67 -41.42
C ASP A 16 18.88 11.61 -39.91
N LEU A 17 18.59 12.71 -39.21
CA LEU A 17 18.73 12.78 -37.75
C LEU A 17 17.74 11.84 -37.02
N GLU A 18 16.50 11.74 -37.50
CA GLU A 18 15.53 10.74 -37.00
C GLU A 18 15.95 9.31 -37.33
N HIS A 19 16.55 9.06 -38.50
CA HIS A 19 17.07 7.74 -38.85
C HIS A 19 18.19 7.31 -37.90
N ILE A 20 19.15 8.19 -37.64
CA ILE A 20 20.25 7.94 -36.68
C ILE A 20 19.69 7.66 -35.28
N TYR A 21 18.68 8.41 -34.83
CA TYR A 21 18.03 8.16 -33.55
C TYR A 21 17.34 6.80 -33.46
N ARG A 22 16.58 6.40 -34.49
CA ARG A 22 15.92 5.09 -34.52
C ARG A 22 16.90 3.94 -34.54
N GLN A 23 18.02 4.13 -35.23
CA GLN A 23 19.12 3.18 -35.21
C GLN A 23 19.72 3.07 -33.80
N ALA A 24 19.99 4.20 -33.13
CA ALA A 24 20.46 4.21 -31.74
C ALA A 24 19.47 3.59 -30.74
N ILE A 25 18.15 3.65 -30.98
CA ILE A 25 17.17 2.89 -30.19
C ILE A 25 17.31 1.39 -30.42
N THR A 26 17.44 0.98 -31.67
CA THR A 26 17.53 -0.44 -32.06
C THR A 26 18.80 -1.08 -31.50
N ASP A 27 19.89 -0.31 -31.47
CA ASP A 27 21.20 -0.75 -31.02
C ASP A 27 21.40 -0.57 -29.49
N GLY A 28 20.43 0.04 -28.79
CA GLY A 28 20.50 0.30 -27.34
C GLY A 28 21.43 1.46 -26.95
N GLU A 29 21.91 2.25 -27.91
CA GLU A 29 22.86 3.36 -27.74
C GLU A 29 22.18 4.73 -27.54
N THR A 30 20.96 4.75 -26.99
CA THR A 30 20.17 5.99 -26.85
C THR A 30 20.87 7.04 -25.97
N HIS A 31 21.67 6.62 -24.98
CA HIS A 31 22.45 7.52 -24.14
C HIS A 31 23.57 8.22 -24.93
N ALA A 32 24.30 7.49 -25.77
CA ALA A 32 25.36 8.06 -26.61
C ALA A 32 24.79 9.08 -27.60
N PHE A 33 23.59 8.83 -28.13
CA PHE A 33 22.90 9.80 -28.98
C PHE A 33 22.53 11.08 -28.23
N LYS A 34 22.00 10.97 -27.00
CA LYS A 34 21.69 12.14 -26.16
C LYS A 34 22.93 12.98 -25.88
N GLU A 35 24.02 12.35 -25.47
CA GLU A 35 25.30 13.02 -25.19
C GLU A 35 25.89 13.70 -26.43
N ALA A 36 25.77 13.07 -27.60
CA ALA A 36 26.21 13.68 -28.85
C ALA A 36 25.36 14.91 -29.24
N ILE A 37 24.05 14.88 -29.00
CA ILE A 37 23.18 16.06 -29.18
C ILE A 37 23.55 17.18 -28.19
N GLU A 38 23.82 16.87 -26.92
CA GLU A 38 24.29 17.85 -25.94
C GLU A 38 25.58 18.54 -26.40
N GLN A 39 26.55 17.76 -26.90
CA GLN A 39 27.80 18.31 -27.44
C GLN A 39 27.56 19.17 -28.69
N CYS A 40 26.66 18.80 -29.59
CA CYS A 40 26.30 19.61 -30.75
C CYS A 40 25.61 20.93 -30.36
N ILE A 41 24.84 20.95 -29.27
CA ILE A 41 24.21 22.17 -28.74
C ILE A 41 25.26 23.10 -28.14
N VAL A 42 26.29 22.58 -27.46
CA VAL A 42 27.40 23.38 -26.94
C VAL A 42 28.16 24.07 -28.09
N ASP A 43 28.42 23.33 -29.18
CA ASP A 43 29.13 23.87 -30.34
C ASP A 43 28.26 24.83 -31.18
N GLN A 44 26.94 24.60 -31.24
CA GLN A 44 25.99 25.39 -32.03
C GLN A 44 24.68 25.70 -31.25
N PRO A 45 24.72 26.63 -30.29
CA PRO A 45 23.62 26.85 -29.34
C PRO A 45 22.33 27.43 -29.95
N GLN A 46 22.38 27.94 -31.18
CA GLN A 46 21.23 28.53 -31.88
C GLN A 46 20.68 27.66 -33.01
N HIS A 47 21.22 26.46 -33.20
CA HIS A 47 20.80 25.60 -34.30
C HIS A 47 19.40 25.00 -34.03
N ALA A 48 18.41 25.41 -34.82
CA ALA A 48 17.00 25.09 -34.57
C ALA A 48 16.71 23.59 -34.47
N LEU A 49 17.34 22.77 -35.32
CA LEU A 49 17.13 21.31 -35.30
C LEU A 49 17.70 20.66 -34.02
N PHE A 50 18.87 21.08 -33.55
CA PHE A 50 19.46 20.55 -32.32
C PHE A 50 18.68 20.99 -31.09
N LEU A 51 18.21 22.24 -31.05
CA LEU A 51 17.31 22.70 -29.99
C LEU A 51 15.98 21.92 -29.97
N ALA A 52 15.39 21.65 -31.13
CA ALA A 52 14.17 20.84 -31.21
C ALA A 52 14.39 19.41 -30.67
N TRP A 53 15.54 18.81 -31.00
CA TRP A 53 15.94 17.52 -30.43
C TRP A 53 16.26 17.61 -28.94
N ALA A 54 16.87 18.68 -28.47
CA ALA A 54 17.13 18.94 -27.06
C ALA A 54 15.84 18.94 -26.24
N TYR A 55 14.82 19.66 -26.71
CA TYR A 55 13.51 19.69 -26.07
C TYR A 55 12.79 18.35 -26.17
N ARG A 56 12.88 17.66 -27.32
CA ARG A 56 12.27 16.32 -27.51
C ARG A 56 12.89 15.26 -26.61
N LEU A 57 14.18 15.37 -26.32
CA LEU A 57 14.95 14.40 -25.53
C LEU A 57 15.02 14.75 -24.03
N ASP A 58 14.31 15.81 -23.60
CA ASP A 58 14.34 16.39 -22.25
C ASP A 58 15.75 16.82 -21.80
N LEU A 59 16.59 17.29 -22.72
CA LEU A 59 17.95 17.78 -22.42
C LEU A 59 17.95 19.26 -22.01
N LEU A 60 16.99 20.04 -22.50
CA LEU A 60 16.79 21.43 -22.09
C LEU A 60 15.44 21.58 -21.38
N PRO A 61 15.39 22.31 -20.25
CA PRO A 61 14.14 22.52 -19.54
C PRO A 61 13.19 23.40 -20.36
N THR A 62 11.94 22.96 -20.53
CA THR A 62 10.83 23.81 -20.97
C THR A 62 10.24 24.57 -19.76
N GLY A 63 9.45 25.62 -20.00
CA GLY A 63 8.74 26.32 -18.91
C GLY A 63 7.93 25.36 -18.04
N ASP A 64 7.29 24.37 -18.65
CA ASP A 64 6.53 23.31 -17.97
C ASP A 64 7.42 22.37 -17.13
N THR A 65 8.67 22.08 -17.54
CA THR A 65 9.58 21.26 -16.72
C THR A 65 10.10 22.02 -15.50
N LEU A 66 10.39 23.32 -15.62
CA LEU A 66 10.74 24.17 -14.47
C LEU A 66 9.59 24.28 -13.47
N GLU A 67 8.34 24.42 -13.94
CA GLU A 67 7.16 24.44 -13.08
C GLU A 67 6.88 23.08 -12.41
N THR A 68 7.06 21.98 -13.13
CA THR A 68 6.90 20.63 -12.54
C THR A 68 8.03 20.30 -11.56
N HIS A 69 9.28 20.65 -11.83
CA HIS A 69 10.39 20.49 -10.88
C HIS A 69 10.19 21.31 -9.61
N THR A 70 9.74 22.57 -9.73
CA THR A 70 9.47 23.41 -8.56
C THR A 70 8.27 22.93 -7.76
N ALA A 71 7.21 22.42 -8.41
CA ALA A 71 6.07 21.79 -7.75
C ALA A 71 6.49 20.48 -7.03
N GLN A 72 7.31 19.66 -7.66
CA GLN A 72 7.85 18.42 -7.10
C GLN A 72 8.76 18.70 -5.89
N ASN A 73 9.59 19.75 -5.94
CA ASN A 73 10.42 20.16 -4.80
C ASN A 73 9.58 20.64 -3.61
N LYS A 74 8.55 21.46 -3.84
CA LYS A 74 7.63 21.90 -2.78
C LYS A 74 6.88 20.72 -2.16
N HIS A 75 6.53 19.73 -2.98
CA HIS A 75 5.86 18.51 -2.56
C HIS A 75 6.74 17.69 -1.59
N TRP A 76 8.02 17.48 -1.94
CA TRP A 76 8.97 16.79 -1.07
C TRP A 76 9.29 17.55 0.22
N GLN A 77 9.41 18.88 0.16
CA GLN A 77 9.60 19.70 1.37
C GLN A 77 8.44 19.53 2.36
N LYS A 78 7.20 19.55 1.84
CA LYS A 78 6.00 19.30 2.65
C LYS A 78 6.01 17.89 3.25
N ALA A 79 6.37 16.87 2.45
CA ALA A 79 6.47 15.48 2.91
C ALA A 79 7.47 15.34 4.06
N ILE A 80 8.68 15.89 3.90
CA ILE A 80 9.75 15.81 4.91
C ILE A 80 9.36 16.55 6.19
N GLY A 81 8.78 17.75 6.09
CA GLY A 81 8.38 18.51 7.26
C GLY A 81 7.31 17.78 8.09
N ILE A 82 6.27 17.26 7.44
CA ILE A 82 5.20 16.53 8.14
C ILE A 82 5.72 15.18 8.66
N SER A 83 6.60 14.50 7.93
CA SER A 83 7.13 13.19 8.36
C SER A 83 8.02 13.32 9.59
N MET A 84 8.85 14.35 9.68
CA MET A 84 9.65 14.65 10.87
C MET A 84 8.76 14.96 12.09
N MET A 85 7.69 15.76 11.90
CA MET A 85 6.73 16.05 12.96
C MET A 85 6.01 14.78 13.43
N LEU A 86 5.58 13.94 12.49
CA LEU A 86 4.93 12.67 12.78
C LEU A 86 5.86 11.70 13.52
N GLY A 87 7.12 11.58 13.08
CA GLY A 87 8.14 10.80 13.77
C GLY A 87 8.36 11.29 15.20
N PHE A 88 8.44 12.60 15.41
CA PHE A 88 8.56 13.18 16.75
C PHE A 88 7.32 12.90 17.63
N LEU A 89 6.11 12.98 17.08
CA LEU A 89 4.89 12.61 17.81
C LEU A 89 4.90 11.13 18.22
N PHE A 90 5.31 10.24 17.32
CA PHE A 90 5.38 8.80 17.63
C PHE A 90 6.46 8.47 18.66
N LEU A 91 7.58 9.18 18.62
CA LEU A 91 8.62 9.13 19.66
C LEU A 91 8.08 9.54 21.04
N LEU A 92 7.27 10.60 21.11
CA LEU A 92 6.65 11.03 22.38
C LEU A 92 5.60 10.02 22.87
N LEU A 93 4.78 9.50 21.96
CA LEU A 93 3.72 8.55 22.28
C LEU A 93 4.24 7.16 22.65
N SER A 94 5.40 6.73 22.12
CA SER A 94 5.98 5.44 22.47
C SER A 94 6.50 5.40 23.91
N GLY A 95 6.82 6.57 24.49
CA GLY A 95 7.41 6.66 25.82
C GLY A 95 8.74 5.87 25.90
N ASN A 96 8.84 4.96 26.87
CA ASN A 96 10.00 4.09 27.08
C ASN A 96 9.74 2.63 26.67
N HIS A 97 8.77 2.39 25.79
CA HIS A 97 8.33 1.06 25.40
C HIS A 97 8.48 0.81 23.89
N PRO A 98 8.60 -0.47 23.47
CA PRO A 98 8.70 -0.81 22.06
C PRO A 98 7.39 -0.45 21.33
N PRO A 99 7.47 0.33 20.22
CA PRO A 99 6.27 0.78 19.49
C PRO A 99 5.57 -0.34 18.69
N VAL A 100 6.22 -1.48 18.45
CA VAL A 100 5.76 -2.62 17.64
C VAL A 100 6.47 -3.91 18.12
N PRO A 101 5.98 -5.13 17.84
CA PRO A 101 4.85 -5.50 16.98
C PRO A 101 3.59 -6.01 17.69
N PHE A 102 3.60 -6.17 19.02
CA PHE A 102 2.45 -6.72 19.74
C PHE A 102 1.70 -5.62 20.48
N PRO A 103 0.40 -5.41 20.21
CA PRO A 103 -0.43 -4.54 21.02
C PRO A 103 -0.43 -5.06 22.45
N ASN A 104 0.27 -4.33 23.31
CA ASN A 104 0.31 -4.61 24.75
C ASN A 104 -0.81 -3.79 25.40
N PRO A 105 -1.68 -4.41 26.20
CA PRO A 105 -2.69 -3.70 26.97
C PRO A 105 -2.12 -2.59 27.87
N GLU A 106 -0.85 -2.66 28.28
CA GLU A 106 -0.16 -1.60 29.02
C GLU A 106 0.10 -0.32 28.19
N HIS A 107 -0.07 -0.36 26.87
CA HIS A 107 0.24 0.73 25.93
C HIS A 107 -0.93 1.11 25.03
N ALA A 108 -2.16 0.95 25.52
CA ALA A 108 -3.38 1.34 24.82
C ALA A 108 -3.34 2.77 24.21
N PRO A 109 -2.74 3.81 24.84
CA PRO A 109 -2.68 5.15 24.26
C PRO A 109 -1.95 5.22 22.91
N PHE A 110 -0.79 4.56 22.77
CA PHE A 110 -0.07 4.51 21.51
C PHE A 110 -0.90 3.78 20.44
N TRP A 111 -1.46 2.62 20.81
CA TRP A 111 -2.21 1.75 19.91
C TRP A 111 -3.58 2.32 19.48
N LEU A 112 -4.20 3.19 20.29
CA LEU A 112 -5.39 3.95 19.91
C LEU A 112 -5.04 5.23 19.13
N GLY A 113 -3.94 5.89 19.47
CA GLY A 113 -3.57 7.20 18.91
C GLY A 113 -2.82 7.15 17.58
N TRP A 114 -2.06 6.09 17.29
CA TRP A 114 -1.16 6.08 16.11
C TRP A 114 -1.92 6.22 14.79
N SER A 115 -3.05 5.53 14.61
CA SER A 115 -3.75 5.51 13.32
C SER A 115 -4.50 6.81 13.01
N PRO A 116 -5.24 7.45 13.95
CA PRO A 116 -5.80 8.79 13.69
C PRO A 116 -4.71 9.83 13.42
N ILE A 117 -3.61 9.83 14.19
CA ILE A 117 -2.53 10.81 14.03
C ILE A 117 -1.83 10.65 12.67
N LEU A 118 -1.52 9.41 12.27
CA LEU A 118 -0.98 9.12 10.94
C LEU A 118 -1.94 9.59 9.85
N ALA A 119 -3.25 9.35 9.99
CA ALA A 119 -4.22 9.76 9.00
C ALA A 119 -4.37 11.29 8.89
N LEU A 120 -4.26 12.03 10.00
CA LEU A 120 -4.21 13.49 9.97
C LEU A 120 -2.96 13.99 9.23
N ALA A 121 -1.80 13.36 9.46
CA ALA A 121 -0.58 13.66 8.71
C ALA A 121 -0.75 13.36 7.21
N ILE A 122 -1.37 12.24 6.86
CA ILE A 122 -1.70 11.87 5.47
C ILE A 122 -2.63 12.90 4.84
N LEU A 123 -3.76 13.27 5.49
CA LEU A 123 -4.68 14.29 4.95
C LEU A 123 -4.01 15.66 4.82
N SER A 124 -3.16 16.02 5.78
CA SER A 124 -2.36 17.24 5.71
C SER A 124 -1.45 17.21 4.48
N PHE A 125 -0.74 16.11 4.25
CA PHE A 125 0.11 15.91 3.08
C PHE A 125 -0.67 15.95 1.76
N LEU A 126 -1.79 15.23 1.69
CA LEU A 126 -2.65 15.14 0.50
C LEU A 126 -3.40 16.45 0.19
N SER A 127 -3.60 17.33 1.18
CA SER A 127 -4.34 18.57 0.97
C SER A 127 -3.66 19.50 -0.05
N THR A 128 -4.39 19.86 -1.09
CA THR A 128 -4.05 20.91 -2.04
C THR A 128 -4.80 22.21 -1.69
N LYS A 129 -4.36 23.35 -2.23
CA LYS A 129 -5.02 24.64 -1.95
C LYS A 129 -6.51 24.66 -2.33
N THR A 130 -6.89 23.91 -3.37
CA THR A 130 -8.26 23.83 -3.88
C THR A 130 -9.17 22.95 -3.03
N ASP A 131 -8.63 21.95 -2.34
CA ASP A 131 -9.42 20.95 -1.60
C ASP A 131 -9.30 21.03 -0.07
N SER A 132 -8.65 22.08 0.45
CA SER A 132 -8.32 22.23 1.86
C SER A 132 -9.53 22.07 2.79
N ARG A 133 -10.68 22.72 2.51
CA ARG A 133 -11.88 22.64 3.38
C ARG A 133 -12.43 21.21 3.53
N HIS A 134 -12.42 20.43 2.45
CA HIS A 134 -12.90 19.04 2.45
C HIS A 134 -11.98 18.15 3.28
N HIS A 135 -10.67 18.30 3.11
CA HIS A 135 -9.67 17.57 3.90
C HIS A 135 -9.75 17.96 5.39
N THR A 136 -10.00 19.23 5.70
CA THR A 136 -10.20 19.69 7.09
C THR A 136 -11.43 19.03 7.73
N LEU A 137 -12.56 18.95 7.02
CA LEU A 137 -13.76 18.29 7.53
C LEU A 137 -13.49 16.81 7.88
N TRP A 138 -12.86 16.07 6.96
CA TRP A 138 -12.49 14.68 7.21
C TRP A 138 -11.44 14.54 8.31
N GLY A 139 -10.52 15.50 8.42
CA GLY A 139 -9.60 15.59 9.55
C GLY A 139 -10.34 15.72 10.90
N ILE A 140 -11.38 16.56 10.97
CA ILE A 140 -12.21 16.70 12.17
C ILE A 140 -12.94 15.38 12.47
N ILE A 141 -13.50 14.70 11.46
CA ILE A 141 -14.17 13.40 11.65
C ILE A 141 -13.18 12.36 12.20
N ILE A 142 -12.00 12.25 11.61
CA ILE A 142 -10.95 11.32 12.05
C ILE A 142 -10.49 11.64 13.48
N ALA A 143 -10.29 12.91 13.79
CA ALA A 143 -9.94 13.35 15.14
C ALA A 143 -11.05 13.04 16.15
N ALA A 144 -12.33 13.23 15.78
CA ALA A 144 -13.46 12.90 16.61
C ALA A 144 -13.57 11.39 16.87
N ILE A 145 -13.41 10.54 15.84
CA ILE A 145 -13.37 9.08 16.00
C ILE A 145 -12.22 8.66 16.92
N GLY A 146 -11.02 9.18 16.68
CA GLY A 146 -9.85 8.88 17.51
C GLY A 146 -10.04 9.31 18.97
N THR A 147 -10.58 10.51 19.18
CA THR A 147 -10.85 11.04 20.53
C THR A 147 -11.95 10.25 21.23
N LEU A 148 -13.02 9.85 20.52
CA LEU A 148 -14.07 9.01 21.07
C LEU A 148 -13.51 7.64 21.49
N MET A 149 -12.74 6.99 20.63
CA MET A 149 -12.12 5.70 20.95
C MET A 149 -11.14 5.82 22.11
N ALA A 150 -10.33 6.89 22.14
CA ALA A 150 -9.48 7.18 23.28
C ALA A 150 -10.33 7.34 24.54
N PHE A 151 -11.35 8.19 24.53
CA PHE A 151 -12.23 8.43 25.69
C PHE A 151 -12.88 7.14 26.23
N LEU A 152 -13.36 6.27 25.35
CA LEU A 152 -14.04 5.02 25.73
C LEU A 152 -13.09 3.95 26.30
N PHE A 153 -11.86 3.87 25.80
CA PHE A 153 -10.91 2.80 26.12
C PHE A 153 -9.65 3.28 26.86
N TRP A 154 -9.60 4.56 27.25
CA TRP A 154 -8.46 5.12 27.97
C TRP A 154 -8.30 4.41 29.32
N GLY A 155 -7.12 3.84 29.56
CA GLY A 155 -6.82 3.14 30.81
C GLY A 155 -7.37 1.72 30.92
N TYR A 156 -8.08 1.22 29.90
CA TYR A 156 -8.43 -0.19 29.81
C TYR A 156 -7.30 -0.97 29.16
N SER A 157 -7.02 -2.15 29.72
CA SER A 157 -5.90 -3.00 29.33
C SER A 157 -6.41 -4.43 29.06
N ASP A 158 -7.63 -4.54 28.55
CA ASP A 158 -8.34 -5.80 28.38
C ASP A 158 -8.32 -6.28 26.92
N THR A 159 -8.87 -7.46 26.68
CA THR A 159 -8.92 -8.05 25.33
C THR A 159 -9.71 -7.15 24.37
N ILE A 160 -10.80 -6.52 24.83
CA ILE A 160 -11.63 -5.64 23.98
C ILE A 160 -10.82 -4.43 23.50
N THR A 161 -10.03 -3.81 24.37
CA THR A 161 -9.19 -2.66 24.00
C THR A 161 -8.17 -3.01 22.91
N ILE A 162 -7.54 -4.19 22.98
CA ILE A 162 -6.63 -4.69 21.94
C ILE A 162 -7.39 -4.87 20.61
N LEU A 163 -8.58 -5.46 20.65
CA LEU A 163 -9.43 -5.67 19.47
C LEU A 163 -9.85 -4.34 18.82
N VAL A 164 -10.25 -3.36 19.62
CA VAL A 164 -10.57 -1.99 19.16
C VAL A 164 -9.35 -1.37 18.50
N ALA A 165 -8.18 -1.43 19.14
CA ALA A 165 -6.95 -0.86 18.61
C ALA A 165 -6.48 -1.54 17.30
N LEU A 166 -6.75 -2.83 17.11
CA LEU A 166 -6.47 -3.54 15.87
C LEU A 166 -7.44 -3.21 14.72
N HIS A 167 -8.70 -2.87 15.02
CA HIS A 167 -9.71 -2.57 13.99
C HIS A 167 -9.80 -1.08 13.64
N LEU A 168 -9.44 -0.18 14.56
CA LEU A 168 -9.45 1.27 14.36
C LEU A 168 -8.70 1.72 13.09
N PRO A 169 -7.50 1.20 12.76
CA PRO A 169 -6.77 1.59 11.55
C PRO A 169 -7.56 1.37 10.26
N PHE A 170 -8.40 0.34 10.19
CA PHE A 170 -9.23 0.07 9.00
C PHE A 170 -10.34 1.11 8.83
N VAL A 171 -10.96 1.56 9.92
CA VAL A 171 -11.99 2.61 9.90
C VAL A 171 -11.39 3.96 9.54
N ILE A 172 -10.23 4.28 10.12
CA ILE A 172 -9.50 5.50 9.80
C ILE A 172 -9.01 5.49 8.35
N TRP A 173 -8.44 4.38 7.88
CA TRP A 173 -8.03 4.19 6.48
C TRP A 173 -9.21 4.37 5.51
N ALA A 174 -10.38 3.81 5.83
CA ALA A 174 -11.59 3.99 5.05
C ALA A 174 -12.02 5.47 4.98
N SER A 175 -11.92 6.20 6.09
CA SER A 175 -12.24 7.63 6.15
C SER A 175 -11.32 8.46 5.26
N VAL A 176 -10.00 8.17 5.27
CA VAL A 176 -9.04 8.78 4.33
C VAL A 176 -9.40 8.44 2.89
N GLY A 177 -9.73 7.18 2.59
CA GLY A 177 -10.13 6.74 1.25
C GLY A 177 -11.37 7.46 0.74
N ILE A 178 -12.42 7.61 1.57
CA ILE A 178 -13.63 8.34 1.22
C ILE A 178 -13.28 9.82 0.94
N CYS A 179 -12.47 10.45 1.80
CA CYS A 179 -12.03 11.83 1.60
C CYS A 179 -11.40 12.05 0.22
N VAL A 180 -10.48 11.16 -0.17
CA VAL A 180 -9.74 11.26 -1.45
C VAL A 180 -10.63 10.95 -2.66
N VAL A 181 -11.57 10.03 -2.51
CA VAL A 181 -12.33 9.46 -3.64
C VAL A 181 -13.63 10.20 -3.94
N GLN A 182 -14.33 10.71 -2.93
CA GLN A 182 -15.74 11.15 -3.04
C GLN A 182 -16.01 12.22 -4.10
N LYS A 183 -15.03 13.08 -4.41
CA LYS A 183 -15.19 14.14 -5.42
C LYS A 183 -14.99 13.68 -6.87
N HIS A 184 -14.51 12.47 -7.07
CA HIS A 184 -14.17 11.95 -8.39
C HIS A 184 -15.33 11.15 -9.00
N ASN A 185 -15.39 11.16 -10.33
CA ASN A 185 -16.31 10.30 -11.07
C ASN A 185 -15.91 8.81 -10.89
N ASN A 186 -16.91 7.94 -10.88
CA ASN A 186 -16.77 6.50 -10.59
C ASN A 186 -16.00 6.22 -9.28
N PRO A 187 -16.62 6.51 -8.12
CA PRO A 187 -15.97 6.36 -6.82
C PRO A 187 -15.53 4.91 -6.53
N ALA A 188 -16.19 3.89 -7.09
CA ALA A 188 -15.78 2.50 -6.91
C ALA A 188 -14.40 2.24 -7.53
N THR A 189 -14.18 2.66 -8.77
CA THR A 189 -12.87 2.47 -9.42
C THR A 189 -11.77 3.29 -8.75
N GLN A 190 -12.09 4.51 -8.31
CA GLN A 190 -11.17 5.38 -7.57
C GLN A 190 -10.79 4.77 -6.21
N PHE A 191 -11.75 4.18 -5.50
CA PHE A 191 -11.49 3.52 -4.22
C PHE A 191 -10.65 2.25 -4.36
N HIS A 192 -10.85 1.47 -5.43
CA HIS A 192 -9.95 0.35 -5.75
C HIS A 192 -8.52 0.85 -5.98
N ALA A 193 -8.35 1.90 -6.79
CA ALA A 193 -7.04 2.48 -7.05
C ALA A 193 -6.36 3.01 -5.78
N PHE A 194 -7.11 3.72 -4.93
CA PHE A 194 -6.65 4.15 -3.60
C PHE A 194 -6.23 2.98 -2.72
N SER A 195 -7.00 1.89 -2.72
CA SER A 195 -6.70 0.68 -1.92
C SER A 195 -5.39 0.05 -2.37
N VAL A 196 -5.18 -0.06 -3.69
CA VAL A 196 -3.94 -0.61 -4.24
C VAL A 196 -2.75 0.28 -3.90
N LYS A 197 -2.89 1.61 -4.03
CA LYS A 197 -1.81 2.55 -3.66
C LYS A 197 -1.52 2.58 -2.17
N SER A 198 -2.52 2.31 -1.32
CA SER A 198 -2.32 2.12 0.11
C SER A 198 -1.44 0.90 0.37
N VAL A 199 -1.67 -0.21 -0.33
CA VAL A 199 -0.83 -1.42 -0.22
C VAL A 199 0.58 -1.17 -0.74
N GLU A 200 0.72 -0.49 -1.88
CA GLU A 200 2.03 -0.11 -2.43
C GLU A 200 2.81 0.79 -1.46
N THR A 201 2.13 1.71 -0.78
CA THR A 201 2.70 2.53 0.29
C THR A 201 3.21 1.67 1.47
N ILE A 202 2.43 0.67 1.90
CA ILE A 202 2.85 -0.25 2.98
C ILE A 202 4.08 -1.06 2.55
N LEU A 203 4.12 -1.58 1.32
CA LEU A 203 5.26 -2.33 0.80
C LEU A 203 6.52 -1.46 0.72
N THR A 204 6.41 -0.25 0.19
CA THR A 204 7.51 0.72 0.14
C THR A 204 7.97 1.12 1.55
N GLY A 205 7.04 1.31 2.48
CA GLY A 205 7.34 1.56 3.88
C GLY A 205 8.11 0.39 4.52
N GLY A 206 7.74 -0.85 4.21
CA GLY A 206 8.47 -2.04 4.63
C GLY A 206 9.91 -2.09 4.11
N ILE A 207 10.13 -1.72 2.84
CA ILE A 207 11.47 -1.63 2.25
C ILE A 207 12.31 -0.55 2.95
N TYR A 208 11.74 0.64 3.16
CA TYR A 208 12.41 1.75 3.84
C TYR A 208 12.71 1.41 5.30
N PHE A 209 11.79 0.76 5.99
CA PHE A 209 11.97 0.30 7.36
C PHE A 209 13.05 -0.79 7.46
N GLY A 210 13.08 -1.74 6.52
CA GLY A 210 14.15 -2.74 6.43
C GLY A 210 15.52 -2.11 6.24
N ALA A 211 15.65 -1.15 5.33
CA ALA A 211 16.89 -0.38 5.15
C ALA A 211 17.29 0.37 6.43
N PHE A 212 16.34 1.05 7.08
CA PHE A 212 16.55 1.71 8.37
C PHE A 212 17.07 0.74 9.44
N MET A 213 16.46 -0.44 9.59
CA MET A 213 16.87 -1.44 10.58
C MET A 213 18.30 -1.95 10.32
N ILE A 214 18.69 -2.13 9.05
CA ILE A 214 20.06 -2.50 8.69
C ILE A 214 21.04 -1.40 9.11
N PHE A 215 20.77 -0.14 8.76
CA PHE A 215 21.63 0.98 9.15
C PHE A 215 21.68 1.18 10.67
N LEU A 216 20.56 0.98 11.37
CA LEU A 216 20.49 1.05 12.83
C LEU A 216 21.37 -0.03 13.47
N MET A 217 21.28 -1.28 12.98
CA MET A 217 22.09 -2.40 13.47
C MET A 217 23.59 -2.19 13.19
N LEU A 218 23.95 -1.70 12.01
CA LEU A 218 25.34 -1.37 11.67
C LEU A 218 25.88 -0.25 12.57
N THR A 219 25.08 0.79 12.80
CA THR A 219 25.44 1.90 13.69
C THR A 219 25.68 1.37 15.10
N TYR A 220 24.75 0.58 15.64
CA TYR A 220 24.91 -0.05 16.96
C TYR A 220 26.17 -0.94 17.01
N GLY A 221 26.44 -1.71 15.97
CA GLY A 221 27.65 -2.54 15.87
C GLY A 221 28.95 -1.73 15.92
N ILE A 222 29.01 -0.60 15.22
CA ILE A 222 30.18 0.30 15.23
C ILE A 222 30.43 0.87 16.63
N PHE A 223 29.38 1.36 17.30
CA PHE A 223 29.51 1.92 18.65
C PHE A 223 29.86 0.85 19.69
N ASN A 224 29.26 -0.33 19.59
CA ASN A 224 29.59 -1.45 20.46
C ASN A 224 31.06 -1.89 20.30
N ALA A 225 31.62 -1.82 19.09
CA ALA A 225 33.04 -2.09 18.85
C ALA A 225 33.98 -1.03 19.46
N MET A 226 33.47 0.15 19.82
CA MET A 226 34.19 1.21 20.54
C MET A 226 33.90 1.19 22.06
N ASP A 227 33.32 0.10 22.59
CA ASP A 227 32.85 -0.02 23.97
C ASP A 227 31.79 1.03 24.39
N ILE A 228 31.06 1.59 23.41
CA ILE A 228 29.94 2.51 23.64
C ILE A 228 28.63 1.73 23.53
N GLN A 229 28.00 1.46 24.67
CA GLN A 229 26.72 0.75 24.73
C GLN A 229 25.54 1.72 24.76
N PHE A 230 24.62 1.57 23.81
CA PHE A 230 23.33 2.27 23.86
C PHE A 230 22.30 1.46 24.65
N SER A 231 21.45 2.15 25.40
CA SER A 231 20.32 1.51 26.06
C SER A 231 19.27 1.02 25.07
N ASP A 232 18.54 -0.05 25.42
CA ASP A 232 17.40 -0.54 24.65
C ASP A 232 16.33 0.55 24.43
N HIS A 233 16.15 1.45 25.40
CA HIS A 233 15.23 2.58 25.27
C HIS A 233 15.64 3.56 24.16
N THR A 234 16.94 3.76 23.95
CA THR A 234 17.45 4.58 22.83
C THR A 234 17.06 3.94 21.50
N MET A 235 17.21 2.63 21.39
CA MET A 235 16.85 1.87 20.19
C MET A 235 15.34 1.91 19.93
N GLN A 236 14.52 1.69 20.96
CA GLN A 236 13.06 1.74 20.86
C GLN A 236 12.56 3.11 20.41
N LYS A 237 13.16 4.19 20.93
CA LYS A 237 12.87 5.57 20.53
C LYS A 237 13.23 5.84 19.07
N ALA A 238 14.37 5.36 18.61
CA ALA A 238 14.78 5.46 17.21
C ALA A 238 13.79 4.72 16.29
N ILE A 239 13.32 3.54 16.69
CA ILE A 239 12.31 2.76 15.96
C ILE A 239 10.96 3.49 15.94
N ALA A 240 10.51 4.07 17.05
CA ALA A 240 9.25 4.82 17.10
C ALA A 240 9.26 6.03 16.18
N TRP A 241 10.35 6.79 16.21
CA TRP A 241 10.57 7.92 15.32
C TRP A 241 10.58 7.50 13.84
N SER A 242 11.23 6.38 13.52
CA SER A 242 11.31 5.90 12.14
C SER A 242 9.97 5.42 11.63
N ILE A 243 9.14 4.76 12.44
CA ILE A 243 7.79 4.33 12.03
C ILE A 243 6.96 5.53 11.57
N GLY A 244 6.94 6.62 12.34
CA GLY A 244 6.21 7.83 11.97
C GLY A 244 6.78 8.47 10.70
N THR A 245 8.11 8.64 10.64
CA THR A 245 8.78 9.30 9.51
C THR A 245 8.66 8.51 8.21
N ILE A 246 8.94 7.21 8.25
CA ILE A 246 8.94 6.31 7.08
C ILE A 246 7.54 6.15 6.52
N SER A 247 6.50 6.08 7.37
CA SER A 247 5.12 5.91 6.90
C SER A 247 4.70 7.00 5.92
N LEU A 248 5.07 8.26 6.19
CA LEU A 248 4.72 9.38 5.31
C LEU A 248 5.69 9.52 4.12
N LEU A 249 6.98 9.28 4.31
CA LEU A 249 7.95 9.29 3.20
C LEU A 249 7.64 8.21 2.16
N ALA A 250 7.20 7.03 2.61
CA ALA A 250 6.77 5.96 1.72
C ALA A 250 5.50 6.31 0.94
N LEU A 251 4.55 7.04 1.56
CA LEU A 251 3.39 7.54 0.84
C LEU A 251 3.82 8.56 -0.22
N ALA A 252 4.70 9.48 0.14
CA ALA A 252 5.15 10.56 -0.75
C ALA A 252 5.95 10.05 -1.95
N SER A 253 6.65 8.91 -1.84
CA SER A 253 7.37 8.32 -2.96
C SER A 253 6.48 7.56 -3.95
N VAL A 254 5.29 7.13 -3.53
CA VAL A 254 4.39 6.26 -4.31
C VAL A 254 3.13 6.97 -4.80
N TYR A 255 2.73 8.05 -4.12
CA TYR A 255 1.47 8.74 -4.34
C TYR A 255 1.67 10.23 -4.62
N ASN A 256 1.17 10.70 -5.76
CA ASN A 256 1.14 12.12 -6.11
C ASN A 256 -0.22 12.74 -5.72
N PRO A 257 -0.30 13.69 -4.76
CA PRO A 257 -1.55 14.32 -4.37
C PRO A 257 -2.21 15.17 -5.45
N SER A 258 -1.46 15.56 -6.48
CA SER A 258 -1.97 16.41 -7.55
C SER A 258 -2.73 15.63 -8.62
N THR A 259 -2.77 14.29 -8.52
CA THR A 259 -3.45 13.42 -9.48
C THR A 259 -4.49 12.53 -8.79
N SER A 260 -5.55 12.19 -9.53
CA SER A 260 -6.58 11.27 -9.03
C SER A 260 -6.00 9.88 -8.72
N PRO A 261 -6.59 9.08 -7.82
CA PRO A 261 -6.13 7.72 -7.52
C PRO A 261 -5.93 6.84 -8.77
N THR A 262 -6.83 6.92 -9.76
CA THR A 262 -6.70 6.15 -11.00
C THR A 262 -5.59 6.63 -11.92
N ALA A 263 -5.20 7.91 -11.82
CA ALA A 263 -4.17 8.54 -12.64
C ALA A 263 -2.76 8.48 -12.02
N GLN A 264 -2.59 7.70 -10.95
CA GLN A 264 -1.27 7.46 -10.35
C GLN A 264 -0.38 6.64 -11.29
N ASN A 265 0.92 6.65 -11.04
CA ASN A 265 1.85 5.83 -11.81
C ASN A 265 1.66 4.33 -11.45
N TRP A 266 1.55 3.47 -12.45
CA TRP A 266 1.30 2.04 -12.30
C TRP A 266 2.51 1.19 -12.72
N THR A 267 3.70 1.52 -12.20
CA THR A 267 4.90 0.68 -12.38
C THR A 267 4.84 -0.51 -11.45
N SER A 268 4.71 -1.74 -11.98
CA SER A 268 4.72 -2.94 -11.13
C SER A 268 5.24 -4.18 -11.86
N GLY A 269 6.20 -4.85 -11.21
CA GLY A 269 6.65 -6.21 -11.53
C GLY A 269 6.33 -7.24 -10.44
N LEU A 270 5.95 -6.84 -9.22
CA LEU A 270 5.98 -7.71 -8.03
C LEU A 270 4.84 -8.76 -8.01
N THR A 271 3.66 -8.40 -8.49
CA THR A 271 2.48 -9.28 -8.50
C THR A 271 2.63 -10.49 -9.41
N ARG A 272 3.44 -10.36 -10.46
CA ARG A 272 3.67 -11.42 -11.46
C ARG A 272 4.40 -12.63 -10.86
N LEU A 273 5.27 -12.40 -9.87
CA LEU A 273 5.99 -13.46 -9.17
C LEU A 273 5.16 -14.08 -8.03
N LEU A 274 4.41 -13.25 -7.30
CA LEU A 274 3.68 -13.69 -6.10
C LEU A 274 2.47 -14.57 -6.41
N LEU A 275 1.78 -14.33 -7.53
CA LEU A 275 0.56 -15.07 -7.87
C LEU A 275 0.78 -16.59 -8.05
N PRO A 276 1.70 -17.07 -8.91
CA PRO A 276 1.92 -18.51 -9.08
C PRO A 276 2.45 -19.16 -7.80
N LEU A 277 3.32 -18.47 -7.04
CA LEU A 277 3.81 -18.93 -5.75
C LEU A 277 2.67 -19.15 -4.75
N THR A 278 1.80 -18.15 -4.60
CA THR A 278 0.66 -18.21 -3.68
C THR A 278 -0.30 -19.33 -4.06
N LEU A 279 -0.58 -19.51 -5.35
CA LEU A 279 -1.37 -20.64 -5.85
C LEU A 279 -0.73 -21.99 -5.50
N GLY A 280 0.57 -22.14 -5.70
CA GLY A 280 1.29 -23.38 -5.38
C GLY A 280 1.25 -23.70 -3.89
N VAL A 281 1.55 -22.73 -3.03
CA VAL A 281 1.49 -22.88 -1.58
C VAL A 281 0.08 -23.23 -1.12
N LEU A 282 -0.95 -22.53 -1.62
CA LEU A 282 -2.34 -22.78 -1.25
C LEU A 282 -2.83 -24.15 -1.74
N ALA A 283 -2.41 -24.59 -2.93
CA ALA A 283 -2.74 -25.91 -3.45
C ALA A 283 -2.11 -27.02 -2.60
N ILE A 284 -0.83 -26.91 -2.24
CA ILE A 284 -0.17 -27.84 -1.30
C ILE A 284 -0.94 -27.87 0.02
N TYR A 285 -1.35 -26.70 0.51
CA TYR A 285 -2.08 -26.60 1.75
C TYR A 285 -3.41 -27.36 1.72
N ILE A 286 -4.22 -27.14 0.68
CA ILE A 286 -5.56 -27.71 0.58
C ILE A 286 -5.53 -29.19 0.22
N PHE A 287 -4.67 -29.60 -0.72
CA PHE A 287 -4.69 -30.96 -1.25
C PHE A 287 -3.82 -31.94 -0.49
N TYR A 288 -2.83 -31.45 0.28
CA TYR A 288 -1.95 -32.32 1.07
C TYR A 288 -2.07 -32.05 2.57
N PHE A 289 -1.87 -30.81 3.02
CA PHE A 289 -1.76 -30.54 4.45
C PHE A 289 -3.08 -30.69 5.21
N ILE A 290 -4.18 -30.15 4.68
CA ILE A 290 -5.50 -30.26 5.33
C ILE A 290 -5.92 -31.74 5.48
N PRO A 291 -5.87 -32.59 4.44
CA PRO A 291 -6.18 -34.01 4.60
C PRO A 291 -5.26 -34.73 5.59
N ALA A 292 -3.96 -34.43 5.60
CA ALA A 292 -2.99 -35.09 6.49
C ALA A 292 -3.10 -34.64 7.96
N TYR A 293 -3.52 -33.40 8.21
CA TYR A 293 -3.51 -32.76 9.53
C TYR A 293 -4.84 -32.11 9.91
N PHE A 294 -5.95 -32.72 9.50
CA PHE A 294 -7.31 -32.16 9.56
C PHE A 294 -7.72 -31.62 10.95
N TRP A 295 -7.27 -32.23 12.04
CA TRP A 295 -7.69 -31.80 13.38
C TRP A 295 -6.89 -30.62 13.95
N ARG A 296 -5.74 -30.28 13.35
CA ARG A 296 -4.83 -29.27 13.92
C ARG A 296 -5.50 -27.91 14.19
N PRO A 297 -6.31 -27.32 13.30
CA PRO A 297 -6.94 -26.02 13.59
C PRO A 297 -8.01 -26.10 14.70
N PHE A 298 -8.63 -27.26 14.89
CA PHE A 298 -9.65 -27.43 15.93
C PHE A 298 -9.03 -27.40 17.33
N GLU A 299 -7.79 -27.87 17.46
CA GLU A 299 -7.02 -27.94 18.69
C GLU A 299 -6.15 -26.68 18.89
N GLU A 300 -5.43 -26.26 17.84
CA GLU A 300 -4.37 -25.26 17.90
C GLU A 300 -4.81 -23.90 17.34
N ARG A 301 -5.00 -22.93 18.25
CA ARG A 301 -5.47 -21.59 17.87
C ARG A 301 -4.53 -20.84 16.94
N ASN A 302 -3.23 -21.11 17.02
CA ASN A 302 -2.22 -20.39 16.25
C ASN A 302 -2.34 -20.67 14.76
N VAL A 303 -2.86 -21.85 14.40
CA VAL A 303 -3.12 -22.22 13.00
C VAL A 303 -4.20 -21.31 12.38
N LEU A 304 -5.24 -20.97 13.14
CA LEU A 304 -6.33 -20.09 12.66
C LEU A 304 -5.86 -18.66 12.42
N ILE A 305 -4.93 -18.16 13.24
CA ILE A 305 -4.34 -16.83 13.04
C ILE A 305 -3.62 -16.79 11.69
N ILE A 306 -2.85 -17.82 11.38
CA ILE A 306 -2.12 -17.94 10.11
C ILE A 306 -3.09 -18.05 8.93
N TYR A 307 -4.20 -18.80 9.06
CA TYR A 307 -5.21 -18.88 8.00
C TYR A 307 -5.86 -17.53 7.71
N ASN A 308 -6.28 -16.80 8.74
CA ASN A 308 -6.88 -15.48 8.57
C ASN A 308 -5.91 -14.49 7.93
N ALA A 309 -4.64 -14.50 8.36
CA ALA A 309 -3.60 -13.69 7.75
C ALA A 309 -3.36 -14.06 6.28
N THR A 310 -3.37 -15.35 5.95
CA THR A 310 -3.21 -15.87 4.58
C THR A 310 -4.38 -15.43 3.69
N ILE A 311 -5.63 -15.56 4.16
CA ILE A 311 -6.82 -15.12 3.44
C ILE A 311 -6.77 -13.61 3.16
N MET A 312 -6.39 -12.81 4.15
CA MET A 312 -6.24 -11.35 4.00
C MET A 312 -5.14 -11.02 2.98
N ALA A 313 -3.98 -11.68 3.06
CA ALA A 313 -2.88 -11.51 2.10
C ALA A 313 -3.31 -11.87 0.67
N ILE A 314 -4.12 -12.91 0.50
CA ILE A 314 -4.65 -13.30 -0.82
C ILE A 314 -5.66 -12.27 -1.34
N LEU A 315 -6.56 -11.73 -0.50
CA LEU A 315 -7.47 -10.67 -0.92
C LEU A 315 -6.71 -9.41 -1.39
N VAL A 316 -5.64 -9.04 -0.68
CA VAL A 316 -4.73 -7.97 -1.09
C VAL A 316 -4.04 -8.29 -2.42
N LEU A 317 -3.55 -9.52 -2.59
CA LEU A 317 -2.92 -9.97 -3.83
C LEU A 317 -3.90 -9.91 -5.02
N VAL A 318 -5.16 -10.34 -4.83
CA VAL A 318 -6.19 -10.25 -5.87
C VAL A 318 -6.43 -8.79 -6.28
N ALA A 319 -6.52 -7.88 -5.30
CA ALA A 319 -6.70 -6.45 -5.56
C ALA A 319 -5.52 -5.83 -6.32
N LEU A 320 -4.28 -6.19 -5.96
CA LEU A 320 -3.07 -5.78 -6.64
C LEU A 320 -3.00 -6.36 -8.07
N SER A 321 -3.23 -7.66 -8.24
CA SER A 321 -3.09 -8.36 -9.52
C SER A 321 -4.00 -7.78 -10.61
N VAL A 322 -5.24 -7.37 -10.28
CA VAL A 322 -6.16 -6.76 -11.26
C VAL A 322 -5.82 -5.30 -11.57
N ALA A 323 -5.05 -4.61 -10.72
CA ALA A 323 -4.64 -3.23 -10.95
C ALA A 323 -3.67 -3.10 -12.13
N TYR A 324 -2.82 -4.10 -12.33
CA TYR A 324 -1.73 -4.07 -13.33
C TYR A 324 -2.04 -4.85 -14.62
N THR A 325 -3.32 -4.88 -15.04
CA THR A 325 -3.74 -5.55 -16.29
C THR A 325 -3.52 -4.72 -17.55
N ASP A 326 -3.31 -3.41 -17.38
CA ASP A 326 -3.24 -2.46 -18.48
C ASP A 326 -1.90 -2.70 -19.24
N GLY A 327 -1.97 -2.79 -20.57
CA GLY A 327 -0.82 -3.14 -21.43
C GLY A 327 -0.51 -4.65 -21.55
N GLN A 328 -1.26 -5.54 -20.90
CA GLN A 328 -1.10 -6.99 -21.07
C GLN A 328 -1.77 -7.50 -22.35
N THR A 329 -1.20 -8.56 -22.95
CA THR A 329 -1.81 -9.25 -24.10
C THR A 329 -3.09 -9.97 -23.69
N LEU A 330 -3.99 -10.24 -24.65
CA LEU A 330 -5.26 -10.95 -24.39
C LEU A 330 -5.03 -12.33 -23.72
N ARG A 331 -3.98 -13.05 -24.11
CA ARG A 331 -3.60 -14.35 -23.53
C ARG A 331 -3.18 -14.22 -22.07
N GLN A 332 -2.37 -13.21 -21.75
CA GLN A 332 -1.93 -12.93 -20.37
C GLN A 332 -3.11 -12.56 -19.48
N GLN A 333 -4.01 -11.69 -19.95
CA GLN A 333 -5.21 -11.33 -19.19
C GLN A 333 -6.13 -12.53 -18.95
N THR A 334 -6.26 -13.41 -19.95
CA THR A 334 -7.06 -14.63 -19.83
C THR A 334 -6.45 -15.59 -18.82
N LEU A 335 -5.12 -15.82 -18.86
CA LEU A 335 -4.42 -16.65 -17.89
C LEU A 335 -4.59 -16.09 -16.47
N LEU A 336 -4.38 -14.78 -16.30
CA LEU A 336 -4.52 -14.09 -15.03
C LEU A 336 -5.94 -14.24 -14.47
N ARG A 337 -6.97 -14.08 -15.30
CA ARG A 337 -8.37 -14.27 -14.90
C ARG A 337 -8.61 -15.66 -14.33
N HIS A 338 -8.14 -16.71 -15.01
CA HIS A 338 -8.29 -18.09 -14.53
C HIS A 338 -7.50 -18.33 -13.24
N ALA A 339 -6.26 -17.84 -13.17
CA ALA A 339 -5.42 -17.95 -11.99
C ALA A 339 -6.08 -17.29 -10.76
N LEU A 340 -6.62 -16.08 -10.90
CA LEU A 340 -7.35 -15.38 -9.85
C LEU A 340 -8.64 -16.12 -9.48
N HIS A 341 -9.34 -16.71 -10.44
CA HIS A 341 -10.56 -17.48 -10.19
C HIS A 341 -10.28 -18.70 -9.32
N VAL A 342 -9.29 -19.51 -9.72
CA VAL A 342 -8.84 -20.70 -8.96
C VAL A 342 -8.34 -20.28 -7.57
N LEU A 343 -7.53 -19.22 -7.49
CA LEU A 343 -7.02 -18.71 -6.22
C LEU A 343 -8.16 -18.35 -5.25
N CYS A 344 -9.18 -17.63 -5.73
CA CYS A 344 -10.32 -17.25 -4.89
C CYS A 344 -11.14 -18.46 -4.45
N ILE A 345 -11.34 -19.46 -5.32
CA ILE A 345 -12.05 -20.71 -4.96
C ILE A 345 -11.29 -21.44 -3.86
N LEU A 346 -9.99 -21.67 -4.05
CA LEU A 346 -9.15 -22.34 -3.06
C LEU A 346 -9.14 -21.57 -1.73
N THR A 347 -9.07 -20.24 -1.78
CA THR A 347 -9.13 -19.39 -0.57
C THR A 347 -10.49 -19.50 0.12
N GLY A 348 -11.58 -19.59 -0.65
CA GLY A 348 -12.93 -19.83 -0.13
C GLY A 348 -13.04 -21.16 0.60
N LEU A 349 -12.43 -22.24 0.07
CA LEU A 349 -12.36 -23.54 0.73
C LEU A 349 -11.57 -23.48 2.04
N LEU A 350 -10.40 -22.81 2.02
CA LEU A 350 -9.60 -22.60 3.23
C LEU A 350 -10.40 -21.82 4.29
N ASN A 351 -11.11 -20.77 3.89
CA ASN A 351 -11.94 -19.97 4.78
C ASN A 351 -13.11 -20.79 5.37
N LEU A 352 -13.80 -21.58 4.55
CA LEU A 352 -14.88 -22.44 5.03
C LEU A 352 -14.39 -23.45 6.08
N TYR A 353 -13.20 -24.00 5.87
CA TYR A 353 -12.53 -24.89 6.82
C TYR A 353 -12.07 -24.16 8.09
N ALA A 354 -11.53 -22.94 7.98
CA ALA A 354 -11.20 -22.11 9.14
C ALA A 354 -12.46 -21.77 9.96
N LEU A 355 -13.55 -21.39 9.28
CA LEU A 355 -14.83 -21.05 9.87
C LEU A 355 -15.44 -22.23 10.63
N SER A 356 -15.37 -23.45 10.09
CA SER A 356 -15.85 -24.65 10.79
C SER A 356 -15.08 -24.91 12.09
N ALA A 357 -13.76 -24.74 12.08
CA ALA A 357 -12.93 -24.84 13.30
C ALA A 357 -13.28 -23.74 14.31
N ILE A 358 -13.54 -22.50 13.87
CA ILE A 358 -13.96 -21.40 14.74
C ILE A 358 -15.31 -21.69 15.39
N ILE A 359 -16.28 -22.18 14.61
CA ILE A 359 -17.62 -22.54 15.10
C ILE A 359 -17.51 -23.66 16.13
N TYR A 360 -16.76 -24.74 15.82
CA TYR A 360 -16.53 -25.83 16.76
C TYR A 360 -15.95 -25.33 18.08
N ARG A 361 -14.91 -24.50 18.02
CA ARG A 361 -14.27 -23.96 19.22
C ARG A 361 -15.16 -23.00 20.00
N THR A 362 -16.01 -22.24 19.31
CA THR A 362 -16.99 -21.35 19.94
C THR A 362 -18.08 -22.14 20.65
N TYR A 363 -18.53 -23.25 20.07
CA TYR A 363 -19.47 -24.17 20.68
C TYR A 363 -18.87 -24.88 21.91
N THR A 364 -17.66 -25.42 21.77
CA THR A 364 -17.01 -26.23 22.82
C THR A 364 -16.50 -25.40 24.00
N TYR A 365 -15.92 -24.23 23.73
CA TYR A 365 -15.21 -23.44 24.74
C TYR A 365 -15.93 -22.11 25.07
N GLY A 366 -17.15 -21.91 24.57
CA GLY A 366 -17.93 -20.69 24.74
C GLY A 366 -17.54 -19.53 23.82
N LEU A 367 -18.38 -18.50 23.81
CA LEU A 367 -18.14 -17.27 23.05
C LEU A 367 -17.25 -16.31 23.86
N THR A 368 -16.18 -15.83 23.25
CA THR A 368 -15.29 -14.80 23.81
C THR A 368 -15.19 -13.62 22.84
N PRO A 369 -14.78 -12.41 23.28
CA PRO A 369 -14.66 -11.26 22.38
C PRO A 369 -13.78 -11.54 21.16
N ASN A 370 -12.67 -12.26 21.35
CA ASN A 370 -11.78 -12.66 20.26
C ASN A 370 -12.46 -13.65 19.30
N ARG A 371 -13.15 -14.69 19.81
CA ARG A 371 -13.87 -15.64 18.94
C ARG A 371 -15.01 -14.96 18.18
N TYR A 372 -15.69 -14.01 18.80
CA TYR A 372 -16.72 -13.21 18.15
C TYR A 372 -16.13 -12.42 16.96
N ALA A 373 -15.03 -11.70 17.19
CA ALA A 373 -14.37 -10.92 16.16
C ALA A 373 -13.87 -11.78 14.99
N VAL A 374 -13.21 -12.90 15.30
CA VAL A 374 -12.67 -13.83 14.31
C VAL A 374 -13.78 -14.55 13.53
N LEU A 375 -14.87 -14.94 14.20
CA LEU A 375 -16.03 -15.59 13.56
C LEU A 375 -16.66 -14.67 12.52
N GLY A 376 -17.00 -13.43 12.90
CA GLY A 376 -17.61 -12.50 11.94
C GLY A 376 -16.65 -12.10 10.82
N TRP A 377 -15.35 -11.93 11.10
CA TRP A 377 -14.35 -11.68 10.06
C TRP A 377 -14.30 -12.81 9.01
N ASN A 378 -14.40 -14.07 9.44
CA ASN A 378 -14.44 -15.22 8.52
C ASN A 378 -15.73 -15.22 7.69
N VAL A 379 -16.89 -14.90 8.29
CA VAL A 379 -18.16 -14.78 7.56
C VAL A 379 -18.07 -13.68 6.49
N ILE A 380 -17.56 -12.50 6.83
CA ILE A 380 -17.42 -11.37 5.90
C ILE A 380 -16.45 -11.68 4.78
N THR A 381 -15.28 -12.24 5.09
CA THR A 381 -14.30 -12.61 4.07
C THR A 381 -14.82 -13.73 3.16
N LEU A 382 -15.62 -14.67 3.69
CA LEU A 382 -16.29 -15.68 2.87
C LEU A 382 -17.29 -15.04 1.91
N LEU A 383 -18.12 -14.11 2.38
CA LEU A 383 -19.05 -13.35 1.52
C LEU A 383 -18.30 -12.56 0.44
N MET A 384 -17.22 -11.86 0.81
CA MET A 384 -16.36 -11.16 -0.14
C MET A 384 -15.82 -12.11 -1.21
N LEU A 385 -15.29 -13.27 -0.82
CA LEU A 385 -14.76 -14.28 -1.75
C LEU A 385 -15.85 -14.81 -2.69
N VAL A 386 -17.05 -15.12 -2.18
CA VAL A 386 -18.18 -15.56 -3.01
C VAL A 386 -18.53 -14.51 -4.06
N VAL A 387 -18.61 -13.23 -3.67
CA VAL A 387 -18.89 -12.14 -4.61
C VAL A 387 -17.76 -12.00 -5.65
N ILE A 388 -16.49 -12.11 -5.26
CA ILE A 388 -15.35 -12.08 -6.18
C ILE A 388 -15.44 -13.23 -7.19
N ILE A 389 -15.67 -14.46 -6.71
CA ILE A 389 -15.78 -15.67 -7.55
C ILE A 389 -16.90 -15.47 -8.57
N ILE A 390 -18.10 -15.09 -8.13
CA ILE A 390 -19.25 -14.85 -9.02
C ILE A 390 -18.95 -13.73 -10.01
N THR A 391 -18.29 -12.65 -9.58
CA THR A 391 -17.91 -11.54 -10.45
C THR A 391 -16.98 -12.00 -11.57
N ILE A 392 -15.92 -12.75 -11.23
CA ILE A 392 -14.95 -13.26 -12.21
C ILE A 392 -15.62 -14.26 -13.16
N TRP A 393 -16.50 -15.12 -12.65
CA TRP A 393 -17.22 -16.11 -13.45
C TRP A 393 -18.17 -15.46 -14.46
N ARG A 394 -19.01 -14.52 -14.02
CA ARG A 394 -20.03 -13.88 -14.86
C ARG A 394 -19.50 -12.80 -15.81
N ALA A 395 -18.32 -12.24 -15.56
CA ALA A 395 -17.84 -11.12 -16.35
C ALA A 395 -17.44 -11.52 -17.78
N GLN A 396 -17.64 -10.60 -18.73
CA GLN A 396 -17.23 -10.78 -20.11
C GLN A 396 -15.69 -10.69 -20.25
N PRO A 397 -15.03 -11.47 -21.13
CA PRO A 397 -13.58 -11.47 -21.28
C PRO A 397 -12.94 -10.11 -21.58
N LYS A 398 -13.68 -9.16 -22.17
CA LYS A 398 -13.16 -7.81 -22.47
C LYS A 398 -13.30 -6.83 -21.29
N THR A 399 -14.20 -7.09 -20.34
CA THR A 399 -14.53 -6.14 -19.27
C THR A 399 -14.34 -6.71 -17.86
N TRP A 400 -13.78 -7.91 -17.74
CA TRP A 400 -13.69 -8.62 -16.46
C TRP A 400 -12.84 -7.88 -15.43
N ALA A 401 -11.72 -7.29 -15.86
CA ALA A 401 -10.83 -6.56 -14.97
C ALA A 401 -11.53 -5.33 -14.36
N LEU A 402 -12.18 -4.50 -15.19
CA LEU A 402 -12.95 -3.35 -14.72
C LEU A 402 -14.05 -3.76 -13.73
N LYS A 403 -14.87 -4.77 -14.10
CA LYS A 403 -15.94 -5.28 -13.22
C LYS A 403 -15.39 -5.80 -11.89
N LEU A 404 -14.23 -6.46 -11.92
CA LEU A 404 -13.58 -6.97 -10.71
C LEU A 404 -13.04 -5.83 -9.83
N ARG A 405 -12.37 -4.82 -10.40
CA ARG A 405 -11.89 -3.62 -9.66
C ARG A 405 -13.04 -2.94 -8.91
N GLU A 406 -14.14 -2.68 -9.60
CA GLU A 406 -15.32 -2.07 -8.98
C GLU A 406 -15.98 -2.98 -7.93
N SER A 407 -16.02 -4.30 -8.18
CA SER A 407 -16.55 -5.27 -7.23
C SER A 407 -15.72 -5.30 -5.94
N LEU A 408 -14.39 -5.35 -6.06
CA LEU A 408 -13.46 -5.30 -4.92
C LEU A 408 -13.65 -4.04 -4.07
N ALA A 409 -13.85 -2.87 -4.71
CA ALA A 409 -14.15 -1.65 -3.98
C ALA A 409 -15.48 -1.74 -3.22
N ARG A 410 -16.55 -2.21 -3.87
CA ARG A 410 -17.87 -2.33 -3.22
C ARG A 410 -17.87 -3.31 -2.06
N ILE A 411 -17.24 -4.48 -2.21
CA ILE A 411 -17.21 -5.49 -1.15
C ILE A 411 -16.31 -5.11 0.03
N SER A 412 -15.33 -4.21 -0.17
CA SER A 412 -14.52 -3.69 0.93
C SER A 412 -15.36 -2.98 1.99
N ILE A 413 -16.55 -2.48 1.62
CA ILE A 413 -17.53 -1.91 2.54
C ILE A 413 -17.93 -2.92 3.62
N PHE A 414 -18.02 -4.22 3.31
CA PHE A 414 -18.33 -5.24 4.33
C PHE A 414 -17.25 -5.33 5.40
N ALA A 415 -15.98 -5.23 5.01
CA ALA A 415 -14.85 -5.20 5.96
C ALA A 415 -14.87 -3.92 6.81
N ILE A 416 -15.20 -2.78 6.21
CA ILE A 416 -15.29 -1.49 6.92
C ILE A 416 -16.44 -1.51 7.93
N VAL A 417 -17.61 -1.99 7.52
CA VAL A 417 -18.79 -2.13 8.40
C VAL A 417 -18.49 -3.07 9.55
N TRP A 418 -17.76 -4.16 9.31
CA TRP A 418 -17.32 -5.04 10.39
C TRP A 418 -16.36 -4.39 11.37
N ALA A 419 -15.36 -3.66 10.87
CA ALA A 419 -14.44 -2.94 11.73
C ALA A 419 -15.20 -1.92 12.60
N LEU A 420 -16.14 -1.16 12.01
CA LEU A 420 -17.05 -0.28 12.74
C LEU A 420 -17.90 -1.03 13.78
N TRP A 421 -18.41 -2.21 13.42
CA TRP A 421 -19.15 -3.06 14.35
C TRP A 421 -18.29 -3.48 15.55
N ILE A 422 -17.03 -3.83 15.33
CA ILE A 422 -16.09 -4.15 16.41
C ILE A 422 -15.79 -2.92 17.28
N LEU A 423 -15.66 -1.73 16.71
CA LEU A 423 -15.43 -0.51 17.49
C LEU A 423 -16.62 -0.12 18.38
N LEU A 424 -17.86 -0.34 17.90
CA LEU A 424 -19.06 0.19 18.55
C LEU A 424 -19.84 -0.86 19.34
N ILE A 425 -19.99 -2.07 18.81
CA ILE A 425 -20.92 -3.09 19.33
C ILE A 425 -20.21 -4.15 20.17
N LEU A 426 -18.96 -4.52 19.84
CA LEU A 426 -18.20 -5.46 20.67
C LEU A 426 -18.09 -4.99 22.13
N PRO A 427 -17.77 -3.73 22.42
CA PRO A 427 -17.69 -3.25 23.80
C PRO A 427 -19.02 -3.39 24.52
N LEU A 428 -20.13 -3.02 23.88
CA LEU A 428 -21.47 -3.08 24.47
C LEU A 428 -21.96 -4.51 24.71
N SER A 429 -21.48 -5.48 23.93
CA SER A 429 -21.94 -6.87 24.00
C SER A 429 -21.16 -7.74 25.01
N PHE A 430 -19.98 -7.28 25.44
CA PHE A 430 -19.11 -7.99 26.38
C PHE A 430 -18.70 -7.15 27.61
N TYR A 431 -19.36 -6.00 27.82
CA TYR A 431 -19.16 -5.13 28.99
C TYR A 431 -19.72 -5.74 30.28
#